data_AF-A0A6S7LR54-F1
#
_entry.id   AF-A0A6S7LR54-F1
#
_cell.length_a   1.000
_cell.length_b   1.000
_cell.length_c   1.000
_cell.angle_alpha   90.00
_cell.angle_beta   90.00
_cell.angle_gamma   90.00
#
_symmetry.space_group_name_H-M   'P 1'
#
loop_
_entity.id
_entity.type
_entity.pdbx_description
1 polymer ?
#
loop_
_entity_poly.entity_id
_entity_poly.type
_entity_poly.pdbx_seq_one_letter_code
_entity_poly.pdbx_strand_id
1 'polypeptide(L)'
;MTSKRFSTGKEVCANKHNSFVTCVVYHPSDANVYLSGTSNDGIFAWDIRTQQYICRYKSFFGQIQDLAFLPDGQSFISAAEISRRNSTDKGIM
;
A
#
# COMPACT_ATOMS: atom_id res chain seq x y z
N MET A 1 -25.43 -24.52 11.58
CA MET A 1 -25.09 -23.33 10.76
C MET A 1 -24.59 -22.26 11.72
N THR A 2 -23.27 -22.07 11.82
CA THR A 2 -22.69 -21.18 12.84
C THR A 2 -22.64 -19.75 12.30
N SER A 3 -23.57 -18.92 12.75
CA SER A 3 -23.58 -17.48 12.47
C SER A 3 -22.35 -16.83 13.09
N LYS A 4 -21.38 -16.40 12.25
CA LYS A 4 -20.26 -15.55 12.71
C LYS A 4 -20.84 -14.21 13.18
N ARG A 5 -20.74 -13.96 14.48
CA ARG A 5 -21.22 -12.74 15.12
C ARG A 5 -20.14 -11.67 14.95
N PHE A 6 -20.44 -10.59 14.23
CA PHE A 6 -19.55 -9.44 14.12
C PHE A 6 -19.60 -8.67 15.44
N SER A 7 -18.49 -8.64 16.18
CA SER A 7 -18.32 -7.75 17.34
C SER A 7 -18.14 -6.31 16.86
N THR A 8 -18.75 -5.37 17.56
CA THR A 8 -18.67 -3.91 17.35
C THR A 8 -17.29 -3.45 16.87
N GLY A 9 -17.25 -2.61 15.83
CA GLY A 9 -16.01 -2.11 15.21
C GLY A 9 -15.20 -1.24 16.18
N LYS A 10 -14.34 -1.89 16.97
CA LYS A 10 -13.35 -1.23 17.84
C LYS A 10 -12.06 -1.08 17.06
N GLU A 11 -11.50 0.13 17.07
CA GLU A 11 -10.16 0.38 16.52
C GLU A 11 -9.12 -0.44 17.29
N VAL A 12 -8.29 -1.18 16.56
CA VAL A 12 -7.23 -2.04 17.12
C VAL A 12 -5.86 -1.36 17.07
N CYS A 13 -5.60 -0.59 16.01
CA CYS A 13 -4.36 0.15 15.81
C CYS A 13 -4.56 1.31 14.81
N ALA A 14 -3.82 2.40 15.00
CA ALA A 14 -3.71 3.51 14.05
C ALA A 14 -2.27 3.66 13.57
N ASN A 15 -2.06 3.49 12.26
CA ASN A 15 -0.76 3.65 11.63
C ASN A 15 -0.67 5.05 11.01
N LYS A 16 0.36 5.81 11.38
CA LYS A 16 0.54 7.18 10.90
C LYS A 16 1.14 7.19 9.51
N HIS A 17 0.41 7.77 8.56
CA HIS A 17 0.90 8.10 7.22
C HIS A 17 1.06 9.61 7.07
N ASN A 18 2.08 10.05 6.33
CA ASN A 18 2.29 11.48 6.02
C ASN A 18 1.53 11.91 4.75
N SER A 19 0.83 10.97 4.11
CA SER A 19 0.10 11.14 2.85
C SER A 19 -1.18 10.31 2.89
N PHE A 20 -2.12 10.60 1.99
CA PHE A 20 -3.39 9.89 1.92
C PHE A 20 -3.18 8.44 1.51
N VAL A 21 -3.76 7.51 2.28
CA VAL A 21 -3.84 6.09 1.92
C VAL A 21 -4.96 5.93 0.91
N THR A 22 -4.65 5.35 -0.24
CA THR A 22 -5.58 5.19 -1.36
C THR A 22 -6.11 3.77 -1.50
N CYS A 23 -5.31 2.78 -1.09
CA CYS A 23 -5.63 1.36 -1.18
C CYS A 23 -4.92 0.57 -0.08
N VAL A 24 -5.52 -0.56 0.31
CA VAL A 24 -4.99 -1.49 1.32
C VAL A 24 -5.28 -2.91 0.87
N VAL A 25 -4.30 -3.81 1.01
CA VAL A 25 -4.46 -5.23 0.69
C VAL A 25 -3.77 -6.11 1.74
N TYR A 26 -4.45 -7.15 2.19
CA TYR A 26 -3.87 -8.13 3.12
C TYR A 26 -3.01 -9.14 2.39
N HIS A 27 -1.97 -9.61 3.05
CA HIS A 27 -1.17 -10.72 2.55
C HIS A 27 -2.03 -12.00 2.49
N PRO A 28 -1.93 -12.80 1.40
CA PRO A 28 -2.85 -13.91 1.15
C PRO A 28 -2.77 -15.05 2.18
N SER A 29 -1.63 -15.21 2.86
CA SER A 29 -1.43 -16.30 3.85
C SER A 29 -1.06 -15.82 5.26
N ASP A 30 -0.76 -14.54 5.46
CA ASP A 30 -0.42 -13.98 6.78
C ASP A 30 -1.33 -12.81 7.09
N ALA A 31 -2.31 -13.05 7.95
CA ALA A 31 -3.30 -12.04 8.33
C ALA A 31 -2.72 -10.89 9.15
N ASN A 32 -1.47 -11.00 9.64
CA ASN A 32 -0.80 -9.93 10.38
C ASN A 32 -0.11 -8.92 9.45
N VAL A 33 0.09 -9.29 8.18
CA VAL A 33 0.80 -8.47 7.21
C VAL A 33 -0.16 -7.89 6.19
N TYR A 34 -0.01 -6.60 5.91
CA TYR A 34 -0.77 -5.93 4.87
C TYR A 34 0.08 -4.86 4.19
N LEU A 35 -0.29 -4.53 2.95
CA LEU A 35 0.25 -3.41 2.20
C LEU A 35 -0.74 -2.26 2.21
N SER A 36 -0.20 -1.05 2.22
CA SER A 36 -0.96 0.18 2.02
C SER A 36 -0.29 1.03 0.95
N GLY A 37 -1.05 1.46 -0.06
CA GLY A 37 -0.61 2.42 -1.07
C GLY A 37 -0.97 3.84 -0.69
N THR A 38 -0.09 4.80 -1.00
CA THR A 38 -0.30 6.21 -0.69
C THR A 38 -0.24 7.09 -1.94
N SER A 39 -0.72 8.34 -1.85
CA SER A 39 -0.68 9.24 -2.99
C SER A 39 0.71 9.78 -3.33
N ASN A 40 1.58 9.99 -2.35
CA ASN A 40 2.91 10.61 -2.57
C ASN A 40 4.08 9.85 -1.92
N ASP A 41 3.82 8.97 -0.95
CA ASP A 41 4.88 8.39 -0.12
C ASP A 41 5.31 6.98 -0.56
N GLY A 42 4.64 6.42 -1.56
CA GLY A 42 4.84 5.08 -2.09
C GLY A 42 3.97 4.04 -1.39
N ILE A 43 4.49 2.82 -1.28
CA ILE A 43 3.80 1.67 -0.70
C ILE A 43 4.49 1.27 0.60
N PHE A 44 3.72 0.90 1.60
CA PHE A 44 4.21 0.46 2.90
C PHE A 44 3.72 -0.94 3.19
N ALA A 45 4.61 -1.79 3.71
CA ALA A 45 4.26 -3.07 4.30
C ALA A 45 4.23 -2.93 5.81
N TRP A 46 3.17 -3.42 6.45
CA TRP A 46 2.91 -3.28 7.88
C TRP A 46 2.80 -4.63 8.55
N ASP A 47 3.23 -4.70 9.82
CA ASP A 47 2.93 -5.80 10.72
C ASP A 47 2.00 -5.31 11.83
N ILE A 48 0.80 -5.89 11.92
CA ILE A 48 -0.22 -5.54 12.90
C ILE A 48 0.24 -5.84 14.33
N ARG A 49 1.07 -6.86 14.53
CA ARG A 49 1.54 -7.30 15.86
C ARG A 49 2.48 -6.28 16.47
N THR A 50 3.33 -5.67 15.63
CA THR A 50 4.32 -4.68 16.08
C THR A 50 3.79 -3.25 15.96
N GLN A 51 2.73 -3.03 15.17
CA GLN A 51 2.20 -1.71 14.81
C GLN A 51 3.26 -0.82 14.14
N GLN A 52 4.16 -1.44 13.37
CA GLN A 52 5.24 -0.77 12.65
C GLN A 52 5.24 -1.20 11.19
N TYR A 53 5.76 -0.33 10.32
CA TYR A 53 6.03 -0.72 8.94
C TYR A 53 7.30 -1.57 8.89
N ILE A 54 7.21 -2.71 8.22
CA ILE A 54 8.32 -3.63 7.98
C ILE A 54 9.20 -3.06 6.87
N CYS A 55 8.57 -2.54 5.81
CA CYS A 55 9.25 -2.04 4.62
C CYS A 55 8.50 -0.86 4.01
N ARG A 56 9.26 0.05 3.40
CA ARG A 56 8.74 1.14 2.58
C ARG A 56 9.29 1.01 1.17
N TYR A 57 8.40 0.84 0.19
CA TYR A 57 8.74 0.79 -1.22
C TYR A 57 8.56 2.19 -1.82
N LYS A 58 9.66 2.95 -1.83
CA LYS A 58 9.71 4.30 -2.41
C LYS A 58 10.39 4.24 -3.78
N SER A 59 9.63 4.53 -4.82
CA SER A 59 10.15 4.86 -6.15
C SER A 59 9.47 6.16 -6.62
N PHE A 60 9.78 6.61 -7.84
CA PHE A 60 9.03 7.67 -8.53
C PHE A 60 7.64 7.18 -8.96
N PHE A 61 6.88 6.68 -8.00
CA PHE A 61 5.47 6.40 -8.14
C PHE A 61 4.74 7.74 -7.90
N GLY A 62 3.87 8.15 -8.83
CA GLY A 62 2.81 9.08 -8.45
C GLY A 62 1.77 8.34 -7.63
N GLN A 63 0.52 8.78 -7.71
CA GLN A 63 -0.55 8.23 -6.89
C GLN A 63 -0.74 6.73 -7.13
N ILE A 64 -0.59 5.93 -6.06
CA ILE A 64 -0.93 4.51 -6.10
C ILE A 64 -2.46 4.41 -6.18
N GLN A 65 -2.97 3.73 -7.20
CA GLN A 65 -4.40 3.52 -7.41
C GLN A 65 -4.85 2.16 -6.88
N ASP A 66 -4.01 1.13 -7.03
CA ASP A 66 -4.35 -0.22 -6.62
C ASP A 66 -3.12 -1.08 -6.29
N LEU A 67 -3.33 -2.11 -5.48
CA LEU A 67 -2.34 -3.10 -5.04
C LEU A 67 -2.92 -4.51 -5.04
N ALA A 68 -2.16 -5.46 -5.56
CA ALA A 68 -2.52 -6.88 -5.52
C ALA A 68 -1.31 -7.73 -5.18
N PHE A 69 -1.46 -8.64 -4.22
CA PHE A 69 -0.47 -9.69 -3.99
C PHE A 69 -0.52 -10.72 -5.11
N LEU A 70 0.65 -11.25 -5.47
CA LEU A 70 0.73 -12.46 -6.27
C LEU A 70 0.36 -13.69 -5.42
N PRO A 71 -0.04 -14.80 -6.05
CA PRO A 71 -0.39 -16.03 -5.34
C PRO A 71 0.74 -16.62 -4.48
N ASP A 72 1.99 -16.23 -4.76
CA ASP A 72 3.18 -16.64 -4.01
C ASP A 72 3.30 -15.96 -2.63
N GLY A 73 2.56 -14.86 -2.40
CA GLY A 73 2.64 -14.00 -1.21
C GLY A 73 3.92 -13.17 -1.09
N GLN A 74 4.99 -13.55 -1.79
CA GLN A 74 6.28 -12.87 -1.73
C GLN A 74 6.33 -11.61 -2.60
N SER A 75 5.50 -11.57 -3.63
CA SER A 75 5.50 -10.51 -4.65
C SER A 75 4.16 -9.78 -4.70
N PHE A 76 4.17 -8.54 -5.18
CA PHE A 76 2.96 -7.76 -5.40
C PHE A 76 3.07 -6.89 -6.66
N ILE A 77 1.92 -6.55 -7.22
CA ILE A 77 1.76 -5.61 -8.34
C ILE A 77 1.16 -4.32 -7.79
N SER A 78 1.64 -3.18 -8.30
CA SER A 78 1.06 -1.88 -8.03
C SER A 78 0.64 -1.19 -9.33
N ALA A 79 -0.56 -0.62 -9.31
CA ALA A 79 -1.02 0.31 -10.32
C ALA A 79 -0.79 1.74 -9.80
N ALA A 80 0.03 2.52 -10.51
CA ALA A 80 0.37 3.88 -10.10
C ALA A 80 0.39 4.81 -11.30
N GLU A 81 -0.06 6.05 -11.10
CA GLU A 81 0.16 7.09 -12.10
C GLU A 81 1.64 7.47 -12.12
N ILE A 82 2.31 7.36 -13.27
CA ILE A 82 3.70 7.80 -13.40
C ILE A 82 3.71 9.12 -14.15
N SER A 83 3.84 10.24 -13.45
CA SER A 83 4.15 11.51 -14.11
C SER A 83 5.64 11.55 -14.45
N ARG A 84 6.02 10.98 -15.60
CA ARG A 84 7.35 11.24 -16.16
C ARG A 84 7.28 12.61 -16.82
N ARG A 85 7.88 13.63 -16.19
CA ARG A 85 8.25 14.85 -16.92
C ARG A 85 9.30 14.43 -17.94
N ASN A 86 8.91 14.31 -19.21
CA ASN A 86 9.87 14.03 -20.26
C ASN A 86 10.77 15.26 -20.42
N SER A 87 12.01 15.16 -19.92
CA SER A 87 12.95 16.27 -19.86
C SER A 87 13.68 16.52 -21.19
N THR A 88 13.09 16.14 -22.32
CA THR A 88 13.71 16.32 -23.66
C THR A 88 13.13 17.49 -24.45
N ASP A 89 12.34 18.38 -23.84
CA ASP A 89 12.05 19.68 -24.46
C ASP A 89 13.24 20.63 -24.28
N LYS A 90 14.41 20.23 -24.81
CA LYS A 90 15.42 21.21 -25.22
C LYS A 90 14.99 21.69 -26.59
N GLY A 91 14.01 22.60 -26.58
CA GLY A 91 13.74 23.46 -27.72
C GLY A 91 15.07 24.00 -28.21
N ILE A 92 15.36 23.68 -29.46
CA ILE A 92 16.52 24.15 -30.20
C ILE A 92 16.43 25.69 -30.19
N MET A 93 17.38 26.34 -29.53
CA MET A 93 17.68 27.76 -29.71
C MET A 93 19.16 27.88 -30.04
#